data_AF-O34611-F1
#
_entry.id   AF-O34611-F1
#
_cell.length_a   1.000
_cell.length_b   1.000
_cell.length_c   1.000
_cell.angle_alpha   90.00
_cell.angle_beta   90.00
_cell.angle_gamma   90.00
#
_symmetry.space_group_name_H-M   'P 1'
#
loop_
_entity.id
_entity.type
_entity.pdbx_description
1 polymer ?
#
loop_
_entity_poly.entity_id
_entity_poly.type
_entity_poly.pdbx_seq_one_letter_code
_entity_poly.pdbx_strand_id
1 'polypeptide(L)'
;MIQILITGLFLLAQPSEPQDSLTVTQQGRTIATVNREDFTMPLPGTPMVDYEKYSKFIKQLDQKVYREPINAVLNDHGSIVPGRVGYKLYQQAFMEKFYAYFYGQGPSKIEVPEMNIYPKVDSELLAHISTQQLGQYVTYFNSSNKSRSHNISLSAKAIDNHVVFPNETFSFNQVVGMRTRNKGYKSAPIIVKGELSEGVGGGICQVSSTLFNAVDRAGLQIVQRYSHTRSVPYVPPGRDATVSWGGPDFRFQNQYNQPILIRAKRYGGSMIITLYSSDVINSRLRKIPKAPSRIPKEINAEQ
;
A
#
# COMPACT_ATOMS: atom_id res chain seq x y z
N MET A 1 -62.55 24.06 38.44
CA MET A 1 -62.60 22.99 37.41
C MET A 1 -61.50 23.28 36.40
N ILE A 2 -60.40 22.52 36.48
CA ILE A 2 -60.02 21.44 35.52
C ILE A 2 -59.22 22.03 34.34
N GLN A 3 -57.92 21.75 34.27
CA GLN A 3 -57.39 20.74 33.33
C GLN A 3 -55.89 20.48 33.57
N ILE A 4 -55.59 19.19 33.77
CA ILE A 4 -54.26 18.60 33.89
C ILE A 4 -53.68 18.50 32.47
N LEU A 5 -52.51 19.10 32.23
CA LEU A 5 -51.74 18.91 31.00
C LEU A 5 -50.63 17.89 31.27
N ILE A 6 -50.80 16.68 30.73
CA ILE A 6 -49.83 15.59 30.78
C ILE A 6 -48.77 15.86 29.70
N THR A 7 -47.63 16.45 30.07
CA THR A 7 -46.44 16.47 29.20
C THR A 7 -45.65 15.18 29.41
N GLY A 8 -45.79 14.25 28.46
CA GLY A 8 -45.02 13.01 28.42
C GLY A 8 -43.53 13.30 28.23
N LEU A 9 -42.75 13.04 29.29
CA LEU A 9 -41.30 13.08 29.25
C LEU A 9 -40.81 11.77 28.59
N PHE A 10 -40.45 11.82 27.30
CA PHE A 10 -39.69 10.75 26.66
C PHE A 10 -38.28 10.74 27.27
N LEU A 11 -38.12 10.04 28.40
CA LEU A 11 -36.82 9.66 28.92
C LEU A 11 -36.20 8.67 27.92
N LEU A 12 -35.31 9.20 27.08
CA LEU A 12 -34.33 8.41 26.33
C LEU A 12 -33.60 7.52 27.34
N ALA A 13 -33.98 6.25 27.41
CA ALA A 13 -33.31 5.23 28.20
C ALA A 13 -31.87 5.11 27.68
N GLN A 14 -30.94 5.80 28.34
CA GLN A 14 -29.53 5.47 28.16
C GLN A 14 -29.31 4.08 28.79
N PRO A 15 -28.68 3.14 28.08
CA PRO A 15 -28.42 1.81 28.62
C PRO A 15 -27.58 1.95 29.89
N SER A 16 -28.10 1.43 31.01
CA SER A 16 -27.40 1.38 32.28
C SER A 16 -26.10 0.59 32.10
N GLU A 17 -24.96 1.24 32.23
CA GLU A 17 -23.67 0.55 32.27
C GLU A 17 -23.70 -0.50 33.40
N PRO A 18 -23.26 -1.75 33.16
CA PRO A 18 -23.09 -2.71 34.24
C PRO A 18 -22.22 -2.09 35.33
N GLN A 19 -22.59 -2.34 36.60
CA GLN A 19 -22.06 -1.65 37.79
C GLN A 19 -20.53 -1.74 37.95
N ASP A 20 -19.86 -2.54 37.13
CA ASP A 20 -18.42 -2.72 37.16
C ASP A 20 -17.74 -2.91 35.79
N SER A 21 -18.18 -2.11 34.81
CA SER A 21 -17.68 -2.16 33.44
C SER A 21 -16.68 -1.06 33.13
N LEU A 22 -15.73 -1.37 32.24
CA LEU A 22 -14.89 -0.41 31.56
C LEU A 22 -15.41 -0.20 30.13
N THR A 23 -15.88 1.00 29.85
CA THR A 23 -16.26 1.45 28.52
C THR A 23 -15.06 2.16 27.86
N VAL A 24 -14.57 1.62 26.74
CA VAL A 24 -13.52 2.27 25.94
C VAL A 24 -14.15 2.98 24.74
N THR A 25 -13.86 4.27 24.59
CA THR A 25 -14.36 5.11 23.50
C THR A 25 -13.25 5.58 22.57
N GLN A 26 -13.61 5.81 21.30
CA GLN A 26 -12.80 6.49 20.30
C GLN A 26 -13.67 7.56 19.64
N GLN A 27 -13.26 8.82 19.72
CA GLN A 27 -14.02 9.97 19.25
C GLN A 27 -15.45 9.98 19.82
N GLY A 28 -15.58 9.63 21.10
CA GLY A 28 -16.85 9.56 21.82
C GLY A 28 -17.72 8.32 21.53
N ARG A 29 -17.38 7.49 20.53
CA ARG A 29 -18.10 6.25 20.22
C ARG A 29 -17.51 5.07 20.99
N THR A 30 -18.35 4.26 21.62
CA THR A 30 -17.93 3.02 22.27
C THR A 30 -17.37 2.02 21.26
N ILE A 31 -16.13 1.56 21.50
CA ILE A 31 -15.45 0.56 20.69
C ILE A 31 -15.23 -0.76 21.45
N ALA A 32 -15.30 -0.73 22.78
CA ALA A 32 -15.31 -1.92 23.63
C ALA A 32 -15.99 -1.63 24.97
N THR A 33 -16.60 -2.66 25.54
CA THR A 33 -17.07 -2.68 26.93
C THR A 33 -16.65 -4.03 27.50
N VAL A 34 -16.03 -4.02 28.67
CA VAL A 34 -15.49 -5.21 29.35
C VAL A 34 -15.72 -5.09 30.84
N ASN A 35 -15.79 -6.20 31.58
CA ASN A 35 -15.98 -6.18 33.04
C ASN A 35 -14.66 -6.47 33.77
N ARG A 36 -14.54 -6.04 35.02
CA ARG A 36 -13.31 -6.29 35.82
C ARG A 36 -13.04 -7.78 36.02
N GLU A 37 -14.10 -8.56 36.20
CA GLU A 37 -14.04 -10.02 36.35
C GLU A 37 -13.41 -10.71 35.13
N ASP A 38 -13.59 -10.15 33.92
CA ASP A 38 -13.01 -10.69 32.69
C ASP A 38 -11.48 -10.70 32.74
N PHE A 39 -10.85 -9.90 33.61
CA PHE A 39 -9.41 -9.77 33.74
C PHE A 39 -8.89 -10.19 35.12
N THR A 40 -9.72 -10.77 35.98
CA THR A 40 -9.28 -11.14 37.33
C THR A 40 -8.77 -12.58 37.35
N MET A 41 -7.61 -12.82 37.95
CA MET A 41 -7.10 -14.16 38.19
C MET A 41 -8.00 -14.91 39.19
N PRO A 42 -8.24 -16.22 39.01
CA PRO A 42 -9.08 -17.03 39.92
C PRO A 42 -8.30 -17.43 41.18
N LEU A 43 -7.81 -16.45 41.94
CA LEU A 43 -7.03 -16.66 43.16
C LEU A 43 -7.71 -15.98 44.36
N PRO A 44 -7.68 -16.60 45.55
CA PRO A 44 -8.14 -15.95 46.77
C PRO A 44 -7.22 -14.78 47.14
N GLY A 45 -7.79 -13.73 47.75
CA GLY A 45 -7.04 -12.56 48.21
C GLY A 45 -7.19 -11.34 47.29
N THR A 46 -6.13 -10.53 47.19
CA THR A 46 -6.14 -9.30 46.39
C THR A 46 -6.30 -9.64 44.90
N PRO A 47 -7.29 -9.07 44.20
CA PRO A 47 -7.46 -9.27 42.77
C PRO A 47 -6.19 -8.92 42.00
N MET A 48 -5.77 -9.82 41.10
CA MET A 48 -4.64 -9.59 40.20
C MET A 48 -5.11 -9.64 38.75
N VAL A 49 -4.49 -8.83 37.90
CA VAL A 49 -4.78 -8.83 36.48
C VAL A 49 -4.26 -10.12 35.84
N ASP A 50 -5.15 -10.86 35.19
CA ASP A 50 -4.83 -11.94 34.27
C ASP A 50 -4.20 -11.33 33.01
N TYR A 51 -2.87 -11.45 32.93
CA TYR A 51 -2.08 -10.85 31.86
C TYR A 51 -2.41 -11.44 30.48
N GLU A 52 -2.79 -12.71 30.39
CA GLU A 52 -3.13 -13.33 29.10
C GLU A 52 -4.43 -12.75 28.55
N LYS A 53 -5.45 -12.61 29.40
CA LYS A 53 -6.72 -11.99 29.03
C LYS A 53 -6.55 -10.51 28.71
N TYR A 54 -5.76 -9.78 29.50
CA TYR A 54 -5.43 -8.39 29.23
C TYR A 54 -4.68 -8.22 27.91
N SER A 55 -3.64 -9.01 27.65
CA SER A 55 -2.86 -8.97 26.41
C SER A 55 -3.73 -9.26 25.18
N LYS A 56 -4.63 -10.24 25.27
CA LYS A 56 -5.61 -10.54 24.22
C LYS A 56 -6.55 -9.35 23.96
N PHE A 57 -7.04 -8.72 25.02
CA PHE A 57 -7.88 -7.52 24.90
C PHE A 57 -7.13 -6.35 24.27
N ILE A 58 -5.89 -6.09 24.67
CA ILE A 58 -5.05 -5.04 24.08
C ILE A 58 -4.82 -5.28 22.60
N LYS A 59 -4.56 -6.52 22.18
CA LYS A 59 -4.41 -6.85 20.76
C LYS A 59 -5.69 -6.57 19.96
N GLN A 60 -6.86 -6.91 20.50
CA GLN A 60 -8.14 -6.64 19.86
C GLN A 60 -8.45 -5.13 19.82
N LEU A 61 -8.13 -4.42 20.90
CA LEU A 61 -8.32 -2.98 20.99
C LEU A 61 -7.39 -2.24 20.01
N ASP A 62 -6.12 -2.62 19.94
CA ASP A 62 -5.16 -2.05 19.00
C ASP A 62 -5.61 -2.26 17.55
N GLN A 63 -6.13 -3.45 17.19
CA GLN A 63 -6.70 -3.69 15.86
C GLN A 63 -7.90 -2.80 15.52
N LYS A 64 -8.73 -2.45 16.50
CA LYS A 64 -9.88 -1.53 16.32
C LYS A 64 -9.44 -0.07 16.19
N VAL A 65 -8.41 0.31 16.94
CA VAL A 65 -7.85 1.67 16.95
C VAL A 65 -6.96 1.91 15.72
N TYR A 66 -6.28 0.87 15.26
CA TYR A 66 -5.27 0.96 14.22
C TYR A 66 -5.80 1.55 12.92
N ARG A 67 -5.13 2.59 12.45
CA ARG A 67 -5.33 3.23 11.15
C ARG A 67 -3.97 3.39 10.51
N GLU A 68 -3.75 2.74 9.38
CA GLU A 68 -2.48 2.83 8.66
C GLU A 68 -2.26 4.27 8.14
N PRO A 69 -1.04 4.83 8.25
CA PRO A 69 -0.75 6.10 7.61
C PRO A 69 -0.82 5.99 6.09
N ILE A 70 -1.17 7.09 5.44
CA ILE A 70 -1.24 7.16 3.98
C ILE A 70 -0.14 8.09 3.50
N ASN A 71 0.73 7.58 2.63
CA ASN A 71 1.80 8.35 2.03
C ASN A 71 1.25 9.51 1.18
N ALA A 72 1.99 10.62 1.14
CA ALA A 72 1.80 11.66 0.15
C ALA A 72 2.09 11.10 -1.25
N VAL A 73 1.40 11.65 -2.26
CA VAL A 73 1.53 11.21 -3.66
C VAL A 73 1.52 12.39 -4.61
N LEU A 74 2.14 12.24 -5.78
CA LEU A 74 1.96 13.18 -6.89
C LEU A 74 0.73 12.79 -7.68
N ASN A 75 -0.17 13.75 -7.87
CA ASN A 75 -1.32 13.59 -8.75
C ASN A 75 -0.91 13.60 -10.23
N ASP A 76 -1.91 13.60 -11.13
CA ASP A 76 -1.63 13.54 -12.55
C ASP A 76 -0.97 14.79 -13.14
N HIS A 77 -1.17 15.94 -12.49
CA HIS A 77 -0.59 17.23 -12.83
C HIS A 77 0.79 17.46 -12.18
N GLY A 78 1.28 16.51 -11.39
CA GLY A 78 2.54 16.64 -10.66
C GLY A 78 2.43 17.43 -9.36
N SER A 79 1.22 17.78 -8.91
CA SER A 79 1.02 18.44 -7.61
C SER A 79 1.01 17.40 -6.48
N ILE A 80 1.55 17.79 -5.32
CA ILE A 80 1.55 16.95 -4.12
C ILE A 80 0.15 16.90 -3.53
N VAL A 81 -0.36 15.69 -3.34
CA VAL A 81 -1.53 15.39 -2.50
C VAL A 81 -0.98 14.95 -1.14
N PRO A 82 -1.25 15.70 -0.06
CA PRO A 82 -0.75 15.36 1.26
C PRO A 82 -1.19 13.97 1.71
N GLY A 83 -0.28 13.30 2.42
CA GLY A 83 -0.57 12.07 3.12
C GLY A 83 -1.50 12.27 4.31
N ARG A 84 -1.82 11.19 5.03
CA ARG A 84 -2.57 11.23 6.29
C ARG A 84 -1.80 10.48 7.37
N VAL A 85 -1.74 11.09 8.55
CA VAL A 85 -1.21 10.46 9.75
C VAL A 85 -2.12 9.28 10.12
N GLY A 86 -1.49 8.15 10.45
CA GLY A 86 -2.15 6.97 10.99
C GLY A 86 -2.15 6.99 12.52
N TYR A 87 -2.82 6.01 13.13
CA TYR A 87 -3.00 5.92 14.57
C TYR A 87 -2.87 4.47 15.04
N LYS A 88 -2.37 4.27 16.25
CA LYS A 88 -2.41 2.99 16.97
C LYS A 88 -2.66 3.24 18.45
N LEU A 89 -2.99 2.20 19.20
CA LEU A 89 -3.16 2.30 20.63
C LEU A 89 -1.83 2.70 21.29
N TYR A 90 -1.86 3.77 22.08
CA TYR A 90 -0.76 4.07 22.99
C TYR A 90 -0.87 3.16 24.22
N GLN A 91 -0.32 1.95 24.09
CA GLN A 91 -0.47 0.87 25.06
C GLN A 91 -0.08 1.26 26.50
N GLN A 92 1.02 1.99 26.68
CA GLN A 92 1.47 2.43 28.01
C GLN A 92 0.45 3.35 28.68
N ALA A 93 -0.01 4.38 27.98
CA ALA A 93 -1.01 5.31 28.50
C ALA A 93 -2.37 4.61 28.75
N PHE A 94 -2.73 3.61 27.94
CA PHE A 94 -3.92 2.82 28.18
C PHE A 94 -3.79 1.93 29.42
N MET A 95 -2.62 1.30 29.60
CA MET A 95 -2.33 0.43 30.73
C MET A 95 -2.48 1.15 32.08
N GLU A 96 -1.97 2.38 32.19
CA GLU A 96 -2.11 3.20 33.40
C GLU A 96 -3.58 3.44 33.75
N LYS A 97 -4.40 3.82 32.75
CA LYS A 97 -5.84 4.04 32.94
C LYS A 97 -6.58 2.73 33.23
N PHE A 98 -6.17 1.63 32.60
CA PHE A 98 -6.75 0.30 32.84
C PHE A 98 -6.48 -0.16 34.28
N TYR A 99 -5.26 -0.02 34.80
CA TYR A 99 -4.96 -0.38 36.19
C TYR A 99 -5.70 0.50 37.19
N ALA A 100 -5.86 1.79 36.91
CA ALA A 100 -6.68 2.68 37.73
C ALA A 100 -8.15 2.21 37.79
N TYR A 101 -8.69 1.72 36.67
CA TYR A 101 -10.01 1.08 36.65
C TYR A 101 -10.01 -0.28 37.40
N PHE A 102 -9.01 -1.11 37.17
CA PHE A 102 -8.97 -2.47 37.71
C PHE A 102 -8.83 -2.48 39.24
N TYR A 103 -8.01 -1.60 39.81
CA TYR A 103 -7.83 -1.46 41.26
C TYR A 103 -8.73 -0.39 41.89
N GLY A 104 -9.48 0.34 41.06
CA GLY A 104 -10.48 1.32 41.48
C GLY A 104 -11.81 0.68 41.88
N GLN A 105 -12.85 1.52 41.96
CA GLN A 105 -14.21 1.11 42.33
C GLN A 105 -15.21 1.61 41.29
N GLY A 106 -16.19 0.77 40.95
CA GLY A 106 -17.27 1.11 40.02
C GLY A 106 -16.86 1.15 38.55
N PRO A 107 -17.79 1.57 37.67
CA PRO A 107 -17.56 1.62 36.23
C PRO A 107 -16.61 2.77 35.88
N SER A 108 -15.92 2.63 34.75
CA SER A 108 -15.03 3.68 34.22
C SER A 108 -15.19 3.82 32.72
N LYS A 109 -14.90 5.02 32.24
CA LYS A 109 -14.89 5.34 30.81
C LYS A 109 -13.54 5.89 30.40
N ILE A 110 -12.89 5.22 29.45
CA ILE A 110 -11.58 5.60 28.92
C ILE A 110 -11.74 6.02 27.46
N GLU A 111 -11.47 7.29 27.17
CA GLU A 111 -11.12 7.68 25.80
C GLU A 111 -9.76 7.08 25.47
N VAL A 112 -9.72 6.32 24.37
CA VAL A 112 -8.56 5.52 23.98
C VAL A 112 -7.38 6.44 23.66
N PRO A 113 -6.23 6.27 24.33
CA PRO A 113 -5.06 7.07 24.02
C PRO A 113 -4.43 6.55 22.73
N GLU A 114 -4.25 7.44 21.77
CA GLU A 114 -3.69 7.12 20.45
C GLU A 114 -2.26 7.63 20.33
N MET A 115 -1.45 6.90 19.57
CA MET A 115 -0.12 7.32 19.15
C MET A 115 -0.12 7.53 17.64
N ASN A 116 0.37 8.69 17.20
CA ASN A 116 0.53 9.01 15.79
C ASN A 116 1.54 8.06 15.12
N ILE A 117 1.20 7.60 13.92
CA ILE A 117 2.11 6.93 13.00
C ILE A 117 2.25 7.82 11.77
N TYR A 118 3.45 8.35 11.53
CA TYR A 118 3.69 9.19 10.36
C TYR A 118 3.90 8.34 9.10
N PRO A 119 3.44 8.81 7.92
CA PRO A 119 3.71 8.13 6.67
C PRO A 119 5.20 8.07 6.40
N LYS A 120 5.65 7.00 5.73
CA LYS A 120 7.06 6.89 5.31
C LYS A 120 7.43 7.96 4.28
N VAL A 121 6.45 8.39 3.49
CA VAL A 121 6.60 9.46 2.51
C VAL A 121 5.58 10.54 2.83
N ASP A 122 6.04 11.65 3.39
CA ASP A 122 5.24 12.85 3.58
C ASP A 122 5.42 13.84 2.42
N SER A 123 4.74 14.99 2.50
CA SER A 123 4.78 16.02 1.46
C SER A 123 6.16 16.65 1.32
N GLU A 124 6.90 16.80 2.41
CA GLU A 124 8.23 17.44 2.40
C GLU A 124 9.24 16.54 1.69
N LEU A 125 9.28 15.26 2.07
CA LEU A 125 10.11 14.28 1.40
C LEU A 125 9.75 14.18 -0.08
N LEU A 126 8.46 14.11 -0.41
CA LEU A 126 8.01 13.99 -1.79
C LEU A 126 8.38 15.22 -2.63
N ALA A 127 8.29 16.43 -2.07
CA ALA A 127 8.76 17.65 -2.71
C ALA A 127 10.24 17.55 -3.04
N HIS A 128 11.06 17.07 -2.08
CA HIS A 128 12.50 16.94 -2.25
C HIS A 128 12.89 15.89 -3.30
N ILE A 129 12.28 14.70 -3.29
CA ILE A 129 12.66 13.58 -4.20
C ILE A 129 12.01 13.64 -5.59
N SER A 130 11.24 14.69 -5.88
CA SER A 130 10.58 14.88 -7.19
C SER A 130 11.31 15.87 -8.10
N THR A 131 12.44 16.43 -7.66
CA THR A 131 13.12 17.55 -8.31
C THR A 131 14.04 17.12 -9.45
N GLN A 132 14.74 15.99 -9.32
CA GLN A 132 15.75 15.55 -10.27
C GLN A 132 15.32 14.27 -11.01
N GLN A 133 15.25 14.33 -12.33
CA GLN A 133 14.96 13.15 -13.17
C GLN A 133 16.23 12.33 -13.41
N LEU A 134 16.20 11.02 -13.10
CA LEU A 134 17.33 10.10 -13.28
C LEU A 134 17.22 9.30 -14.58
N GLY A 135 16.03 8.78 -14.87
CA GLY A 135 15.84 7.86 -15.99
C GLY A 135 14.40 7.87 -16.45
N GLN A 136 14.20 7.86 -17.76
CA GLN A 136 12.90 7.68 -18.38
C GLN A 136 12.99 6.60 -19.44
N TYR A 137 11.94 5.78 -19.52
CA TYR A 137 11.76 4.86 -20.62
C TYR A 137 10.31 4.81 -21.08
N VAL A 138 10.13 4.64 -22.38
CA VAL A 138 8.82 4.59 -23.04
C VAL A 138 8.76 3.34 -23.89
N THR A 139 7.68 2.57 -23.77
CA THR A 139 7.33 1.48 -24.69
C THR A 139 5.95 1.73 -25.29
N TYR A 140 5.66 1.10 -26.43
CA TYR A 140 4.41 1.30 -27.18
C TYR A 140 3.60 0.02 -27.27
N PHE A 141 2.28 0.13 -27.35
CA PHE A 141 1.32 -0.98 -27.48
C PHE A 141 0.08 -0.56 -28.26
N ASN A 142 -0.66 -1.53 -28.80
CA ASN A 142 -1.93 -1.28 -29.47
C ASN A 142 -3.02 -0.88 -28.47
N SER A 143 -3.46 0.38 -28.51
CA SER A 143 -4.50 0.90 -27.61
C SER A 143 -5.92 0.43 -27.94
N SER A 144 -6.11 -0.20 -29.11
CA SER A 144 -7.36 -0.85 -29.51
C SER A 144 -7.57 -2.17 -28.75
N ASN A 145 -6.50 -2.84 -28.31
CA ASN A 145 -6.60 -3.99 -27.43
C ASN A 145 -6.94 -3.54 -26.00
N LYS A 146 -8.24 -3.45 -25.71
CA LYS A 146 -8.77 -2.89 -24.46
C LYS A 146 -8.35 -3.70 -23.23
N SER A 147 -8.31 -5.03 -23.34
CA SER A 147 -7.90 -5.89 -22.21
C SER A 147 -6.43 -5.71 -21.88
N ARG A 148 -5.54 -5.74 -22.89
CA ARG A 148 -4.11 -5.47 -22.69
C ARG A 148 -3.87 -4.06 -22.15
N SER A 149 -4.52 -3.07 -22.73
CA SER A 149 -4.42 -1.66 -22.30
C SER A 149 -4.86 -1.49 -20.84
N HIS A 150 -5.93 -2.17 -20.43
CA HIS A 150 -6.42 -2.16 -19.05
C HIS A 150 -5.41 -2.78 -18.08
N ASN A 151 -4.85 -3.95 -18.43
CA ASN A 151 -3.84 -4.63 -17.60
C ASN A 151 -2.55 -3.81 -17.45
N ILE A 152 -2.09 -3.16 -18.53
CA ILE A 152 -0.95 -2.23 -18.51
C ILE A 152 -1.26 -1.07 -17.57
N SER A 153 -2.45 -0.45 -17.69
CA SER A 153 -2.85 0.66 -16.83
C SER A 153 -2.93 0.27 -15.37
N LEU A 154 -3.47 -0.90 -15.05
CA LEU A 154 -3.62 -1.38 -13.67
C LEU A 154 -2.26 -1.65 -13.02
N SER A 155 -1.35 -2.31 -13.76
CA SER A 155 0.02 -2.55 -13.27
C SER A 155 0.86 -1.28 -13.18
N ALA A 156 0.67 -0.32 -14.09
CA ALA A 156 1.30 0.99 -13.98
C ALA A 156 0.86 1.71 -12.70
N LYS A 157 -0.45 1.74 -12.43
CA LYS A 157 -1.01 2.32 -11.19
C LYS A 157 -0.45 1.68 -9.92
N ALA A 158 -0.21 0.37 -9.94
CA ALA A 158 0.31 -0.34 -8.77
C ALA A 158 1.75 0.08 -8.39
N ILE A 159 2.58 0.45 -9.37
CA ILE A 159 3.97 0.88 -9.13
C ILE A 159 4.14 2.41 -9.13
N ASP A 160 3.09 3.15 -9.51
CA ASP A 160 3.10 4.61 -9.56
C ASP A 160 3.13 5.22 -8.14
N ASN A 161 3.88 6.29 -7.94
CA ASN A 161 4.16 6.90 -6.64
C ASN A 161 4.91 5.99 -5.64
N HIS A 162 5.45 4.86 -6.08
CA HIS A 162 6.25 4.02 -5.21
C HIS A 162 7.62 4.66 -4.94
N VAL A 163 8.02 4.73 -3.67
CA VAL A 163 9.31 5.28 -3.25
C VAL A 163 10.19 4.16 -2.72
N VAL A 164 11.40 4.03 -3.28
CA VAL A 164 12.41 3.04 -2.87
C VAL A 164 13.50 3.75 -2.08
N PHE A 165 13.58 3.49 -0.78
CA PHE A 165 14.54 4.14 0.11
C PHE A 165 15.98 3.62 -0.09
N PRO A 166 17.00 4.36 0.35
CA PRO A 166 18.38 3.88 0.33
C PRO A 166 18.51 2.47 0.95
N ASN A 167 19.25 1.60 0.26
CA ASN A 167 19.48 0.18 0.57
C ASN A 167 18.24 -0.72 0.45
N GLU A 168 17.06 -0.19 0.17
CA GLU A 168 15.85 -0.97 -0.06
C GLU A 168 15.90 -1.69 -1.42
N THR A 169 15.37 -2.92 -1.45
CA THR A 169 15.18 -3.67 -2.69
C THR A 169 13.72 -3.64 -3.10
N PHE A 170 13.44 -3.07 -4.27
CA PHE A 170 12.14 -3.14 -4.91
C PHE A 170 11.91 -4.55 -5.48
N SER A 171 10.69 -5.06 -5.37
CA SER A 171 10.21 -6.25 -6.06
C SER A 171 8.93 -5.93 -6.82
N PHE A 172 8.96 -6.10 -8.15
CA PHE A 172 7.80 -5.85 -8.99
C PHE A 172 6.62 -6.75 -8.60
N ASN A 173 6.90 -8.02 -8.28
CA ASN A 173 5.87 -8.94 -7.82
C ASN A 173 5.29 -8.54 -6.46
N GLN A 174 6.09 -8.11 -5.49
CA GLN A 174 5.55 -7.69 -4.19
C GLN A 174 4.64 -6.46 -4.32
N VAL A 175 5.05 -5.48 -5.12
CA VAL A 175 4.29 -4.22 -5.30
C VAL A 175 3.01 -4.42 -6.12
N VAL A 176 3.07 -5.19 -7.22
CA VAL A 176 1.89 -5.45 -8.06
C VAL A 176 0.99 -6.55 -7.48
N GLY A 177 1.56 -7.51 -6.75
CA GLY A 177 0.88 -8.66 -6.17
C GLY A 177 0.46 -9.73 -7.19
N MET A 178 -0.37 -10.68 -6.76
CA MET A 178 -0.95 -11.72 -7.64
C MET A 178 -1.89 -11.09 -8.69
N ARG A 179 -1.87 -11.61 -9.93
CA ARG A 179 -2.65 -11.07 -11.06
C ARG A 179 -3.95 -11.86 -11.19
N THR A 180 -5.01 -11.36 -10.59
CA THR A 180 -6.31 -12.07 -10.52
C THR A 180 -7.42 -11.24 -11.15
N ARG A 181 -8.48 -11.91 -11.63
CA ARG A 181 -9.71 -11.25 -12.11
C ARG A 181 -10.34 -10.38 -11.01
N ASN A 182 -10.28 -10.82 -9.75
CA ASN A 182 -10.81 -10.07 -8.60
C ASN A 182 -10.07 -8.74 -8.37
N LYS A 183 -8.80 -8.63 -8.79
CA LYS A 183 -8.06 -7.37 -8.80
C LYS A 183 -8.32 -6.51 -10.05
N GLY A 184 -9.14 -6.99 -10.99
CA GLY A 184 -9.49 -6.29 -12.24
C GLY A 184 -8.71 -6.74 -13.47
N TYR A 185 -7.72 -7.64 -13.34
CA TYR A 185 -6.96 -8.10 -14.50
C TYR A 185 -7.84 -8.90 -15.47
N LYS A 186 -7.67 -8.61 -16.75
CA LYS A 186 -8.41 -9.22 -17.86
C LYS A 186 -7.55 -10.23 -18.60
N SER A 187 -8.21 -11.18 -19.26
CA SER A 187 -7.53 -12.04 -20.23
C SER A 187 -7.00 -11.21 -21.39
N ALA A 188 -5.77 -11.47 -21.79
CA ALA A 188 -5.14 -10.92 -23.00
C ALA A 188 -4.02 -11.88 -23.44
N PRO A 189 -3.48 -11.75 -24.66
CA PRO A 189 -2.35 -12.56 -25.09
C PRO A 189 -1.15 -12.43 -24.13
N ILE A 190 -0.64 -13.59 -23.70
CA ILE A 190 0.53 -13.82 -22.87
C ILE A 190 1.50 -14.75 -23.61
N ILE A 191 2.76 -14.78 -23.17
CA ILE A 191 3.75 -15.74 -23.66
C ILE A 191 3.97 -16.79 -22.56
N VAL A 192 3.66 -18.05 -22.84
CA VAL A 192 3.86 -19.19 -21.93
C VAL A 192 4.78 -20.19 -22.60
N LYS A 193 5.91 -20.52 -21.96
CA LYS A 193 6.90 -21.47 -22.51
C LYS A 193 7.35 -21.14 -23.94
N GLY A 194 7.31 -19.86 -24.32
CA GLY A 194 7.63 -19.38 -25.67
C GLY A 194 6.44 -19.28 -26.62
N GLU A 195 5.28 -19.86 -26.32
CA GLU A 195 4.10 -19.80 -27.18
C GLU A 195 3.16 -18.67 -26.77
N LEU A 196 2.49 -18.06 -27.75
CA LEU A 196 1.41 -17.11 -27.48
C LEU A 196 0.18 -17.89 -27.01
N SER A 197 -0.35 -17.52 -25.85
CA SER A 197 -1.54 -18.10 -25.26
C SER A 197 -2.42 -16.99 -24.69
N GLU A 198 -3.68 -17.26 -24.39
CA GLU A 198 -4.53 -16.30 -23.68
C GLU A 198 -4.42 -16.53 -22.16
N GLY A 199 -4.24 -15.46 -21.39
CA GLY A 199 -4.20 -15.57 -19.94
C GLY A 199 -4.41 -14.25 -19.21
N VAL A 200 -4.65 -14.35 -17.90
CA VAL A 200 -4.92 -13.19 -17.04
C VAL A 200 -3.66 -12.34 -16.92
N GLY A 201 -3.77 -11.04 -17.21
CA GLY A 201 -2.66 -10.11 -17.03
C GLY A 201 -1.72 -9.97 -18.24
N GLY A 202 -2.17 -10.27 -19.46
CA GLY A 202 -1.38 -9.95 -20.66
C GLY A 202 -1.05 -8.44 -20.75
N GLY A 203 0.21 -8.13 -21.03
CA GLY A 203 0.77 -6.76 -21.04
C GLY A 203 1.59 -6.38 -19.82
N ILE A 204 1.55 -7.14 -18.73
CA ILE A 204 2.28 -6.79 -17.48
C ILE A 204 3.79 -6.86 -17.65
N CYS A 205 4.30 -7.86 -18.39
CA CYS A 205 5.71 -7.95 -18.73
C CYS A 205 6.22 -6.73 -19.50
N GLN A 206 5.35 -6.00 -20.22
CA GLN A 206 5.74 -4.75 -20.87
C GLN A 206 5.96 -3.63 -19.84
N VAL A 207 5.18 -3.59 -18.76
CA VAL A 207 5.37 -2.63 -17.67
C VAL A 207 6.67 -2.93 -16.92
N SER A 208 6.95 -4.19 -16.57
CA SER A 208 8.21 -4.57 -15.92
C SER A 208 9.42 -4.33 -16.83
N SER A 209 9.34 -4.61 -18.13
CA SER A 209 10.40 -4.23 -19.07
C SER A 209 10.61 -2.71 -19.15
N THR A 210 9.54 -1.92 -19.17
CA THR A 210 9.64 -0.46 -19.17
C THR A 210 10.32 0.03 -17.90
N LEU A 211 9.97 -0.54 -16.75
CA LEU A 211 10.55 -0.20 -15.45
C LEU A 211 12.03 -0.57 -15.42
N PHE A 212 12.37 -1.79 -15.83
CA PHE A 212 13.76 -2.25 -15.93
C PHE A 212 14.64 -1.29 -16.72
N ASN A 213 14.17 -0.83 -17.88
CA ASN A 213 14.94 0.09 -18.68
C ASN A 213 15.07 1.48 -18.03
N ALA A 214 14.03 1.99 -17.38
CA ALA A 214 14.12 3.25 -16.65
C ALA A 214 15.11 3.15 -15.46
N VAL A 215 15.08 2.03 -14.74
CA VAL A 215 15.97 1.69 -13.61
C VAL A 215 17.42 1.57 -14.06
N ASP A 216 17.69 0.82 -15.14
CA ASP A 216 19.04 0.64 -15.66
C ASP A 216 19.61 1.96 -16.22
N ARG A 217 18.78 2.76 -16.91
CA ARG A 217 19.16 4.12 -17.32
C ARG A 217 19.51 5.01 -16.12
N ALA A 218 18.79 4.88 -15.02
CA ALA A 218 19.05 5.60 -13.77
C ALA A 218 20.30 5.09 -13.03
N GLY A 219 20.95 4.01 -13.49
CA GLY A 219 22.18 3.50 -12.90
C GLY A 219 22.01 2.65 -11.64
N LEU A 220 20.77 2.27 -11.31
CA LEU A 220 20.44 1.43 -10.17
C LEU A 220 20.94 -0.02 -10.35
N GLN A 221 21.13 -0.72 -9.24
CA GLN A 221 21.61 -2.10 -9.20
C GLN A 221 20.46 -3.04 -9.50
N ILE A 222 20.59 -3.78 -10.60
CA ILE A 222 19.65 -4.84 -10.93
C ILE A 222 20.01 -6.06 -10.09
N VAL A 223 19.10 -6.46 -9.20
CA VAL A 223 19.27 -7.61 -8.29
C VAL A 223 18.80 -8.88 -8.98
N GLN A 224 17.68 -8.82 -9.70
CA GLN A 224 17.10 -9.97 -10.37
C GLN A 224 16.38 -9.55 -11.65
N ARG A 225 16.68 -10.23 -12.75
CA ARG A 225 16.01 -10.05 -14.05
C ARG A 225 16.03 -11.36 -14.82
N TYR A 226 14.90 -11.72 -15.41
CA TYR A 226 14.78 -12.82 -16.37
C TYR A 226 14.33 -12.28 -17.73
N SER A 227 14.93 -12.74 -18.82
CA SER A 227 14.42 -12.49 -20.17
C SER A 227 13.33 -13.51 -20.53
N HIS A 228 12.44 -13.15 -21.47
CA HIS A 228 11.55 -14.08 -22.14
C HIS A 228 12.38 -15.04 -22.99
N THR A 229 11.86 -16.24 -23.23
CA THR A 229 12.48 -17.22 -24.12
C THR A 229 12.45 -16.82 -25.60
N ARG A 230 11.53 -15.92 -25.98
CA ARG A 230 11.45 -15.33 -27.32
C ARG A 230 11.56 -13.80 -27.25
N SER A 231 12.00 -13.18 -28.35
CA SER A 231 12.04 -11.73 -28.45
C SER A 231 10.63 -11.13 -28.35
N VAL A 232 10.52 -10.06 -27.57
CA VAL A 232 9.28 -9.30 -27.42
C VAL A 232 9.34 -8.02 -28.28
N PRO A 233 8.23 -7.57 -28.89
CA PRO A 233 8.27 -6.52 -29.92
C PRO A 233 8.37 -5.10 -29.35
N TYR A 234 8.19 -4.91 -28.05
CA TYR A 234 8.10 -3.59 -27.40
C TYR A 234 9.43 -3.10 -26.81
N VAL A 235 10.48 -3.91 -26.81
CA VAL A 235 11.85 -3.54 -26.40
C VAL A 235 12.90 -4.27 -27.26
N PRO A 236 14.11 -3.73 -27.40
CA PRO A 236 15.20 -4.43 -28.10
C PRO A 236 15.59 -5.76 -27.43
N PRO A 237 16.30 -6.66 -28.16
CA PRO A 237 16.82 -7.89 -27.57
C PRO A 237 17.60 -7.65 -26.27
N GLY A 238 17.36 -8.49 -25.26
CA GLY A 238 18.00 -8.38 -23.95
C GLY A 238 17.52 -7.20 -23.08
N ARG A 239 16.52 -6.43 -23.54
CA ARG A 239 15.96 -5.27 -22.81
C ARG A 239 14.62 -5.54 -22.15
N ASP A 240 14.24 -6.79 -21.99
CA ASP A 240 12.98 -7.20 -21.38
C ASP A 240 13.14 -7.70 -19.94
N ALA A 241 12.06 -7.73 -19.17
CA ALA A 241 12.03 -8.28 -17.82
C ALA A 241 10.73 -9.06 -17.62
N THR A 242 10.84 -10.39 -17.54
CA THR A 242 9.73 -11.31 -17.34
C THR A 242 9.33 -11.35 -15.88
N VAL A 243 8.02 -11.34 -15.62
CA VAL A 243 7.46 -11.43 -14.28
C VAL A 243 6.29 -12.42 -14.24
N SER A 244 6.22 -13.21 -13.18
CA SER A 244 5.09 -14.09 -12.84
C SER A 244 4.98 -14.23 -11.33
N TRP A 245 3.76 -14.24 -10.79
CA TRP A 245 3.56 -14.42 -9.36
C TRP A 245 4.04 -15.81 -8.90
N GLY A 246 4.89 -15.85 -7.87
CA GLY A 246 5.54 -17.09 -7.42
C GLY A 246 6.65 -17.61 -8.34
N GLY A 247 6.99 -16.90 -9.41
CA GLY A 247 8.02 -17.28 -10.38
C GLY A 247 9.00 -16.13 -10.67
N PRO A 248 9.38 -15.89 -11.94
CA PRO A 248 10.24 -14.77 -12.32
C PRO A 248 9.79 -13.44 -11.72
N ASP A 249 10.75 -12.65 -11.26
CA ASP A 249 10.52 -11.31 -10.71
C ASP A 249 11.58 -10.35 -11.22
N PHE A 250 11.21 -9.08 -11.29
CA PHE A 250 12.13 -7.99 -11.54
C PHE A 250 12.42 -7.26 -10.23
N ARG A 251 13.67 -7.29 -9.80
CA ARG A 251 14.13 -6.68 -8.55
C ARG A 251 15.33 -5.76 -8.80
N PHE A 252 15.34 -4.62 -8.14
CA PHE A 252 16.47 -3.71 -8.13
C PHE A 252 16.64 -3.12 -6.73
N GLN A 253 17.87 -2.73 -6.40
CA GLN A 253 18.20 -2.09 -5.14
C GLN A 253 18.54 -0.63 -5.37
N ASN A 254 18.11 0.23 -4.46
CA ASN A 254 18.56 1.61 -4.42
C ASN A 254 19.90 1.71 -3.67
N GLN A 255 21.02 1.65 -4.39
CA GLN A 255 22.34 1.88 -3.79
C GLN A 255 22.72 3.37 -3.65
N TYR A 256 21.82 4.30 -3.95
CA TYR A 256 22.08 5.72 -3.80
C TYR A 256 21.75 6.23 -2.39
N ASN A 257 22.26 7.41 -2.08
CA ASN A 257 22.09 8.10 -0.80
C ASN A 257 20.71 8.77 -0.65
N GLN A 258 19.85 8.71 -1.67
CA GLN A 258 18.56 9.40 -1.71
C GLN A 258 17.44 8.44 -2.16
N PRO A 259 16.20 8.61 -1.69
CA PRO A 259 15.08 7.79 -2.15
C PRO A 259 14.76 7.99 -3.64
N ILE A 260 14.27 6.93 -4.29
CA ILE A 260 13.86 6.97 -5.70
C ILE A 260 12.34 6.94 -5.80
N LEU A 261 11.76 7.97 -6.41
CA LEU A 261 10.34 8.03 -6.75
C LEU A 261 10.09 7.43 -8.14
N ILE A 262 9.21 6.43 -8.21
CA ILE A 262 8.73 5.82 -9.45
C ILE A 262 7.45 6.52 -9.91
N ARG A 263 7.47 7.11 -11.11
CA ARG A 263 6.28 7.61 -11.80
C ARG A 263 6.00 6.74 -13.01
N ALA A 264 4.84 6.10 -13.06
CA ALA A 264 4.45 5.14 -14.08
C ALA A 264 3.07 5.51 -14.65
N LYS A 265 3.05 5.91 -15.92
CA LYS A 265 1.82 6.35 -16.58
C LYS A 265 1.62 5.70 -17.93
N ARG A 266 0.35 5.39 -18.21
CA ARG A 266 -0.12 5.03 -19.54
C ARG A 266 -0.72 6.27 -20.20
N TYR A 267 -0.24 6.64 -21.38
CA TYR A 267 -0.81 7.71 -22.20
C TYR A 267 -1.08 7.18 -23.60
N GLY A 268 -2.34 7.15 -24.05
CA GLY A 268 -2.68 6.62 -25.37
C GLY A 268 -2.15 5.19 -25.59
N GLY A 269 -1.35 4.96 -26.63
CA GLY A 269 -0.68 3.69 -26.91
C GLY A 269 0.72 3.55 -26.27
N SER A 270 1.04 4.36 -25.26
CA SER A 270 2.39 4.42 -24.66
C SER A 270 2.36 4.12 -23.18
N MET A 271 3.37 3.37 -22.72
CA MET A 271 3.68 3.13 -21.31
C MET A 271 4.99 3.86 -20.99
N ILE A 272 4.94 4.81 -20.05
CA ILE A 272 6.05 5.71 -19.69
C ILE A 272 6.38 5.50 -18.23
N ILE A 273 7.64 5.21 -17.93
CA ILE A 273 8.14 5.18 -16.55
C ILE A 273 9.29 6.17 -16.43
N THR A 274 9.20 7.04 -15.44
CA THR A 274 10.21 8.04 -15.09
C THR A 274 10.59 7.88 -13.63
N LEU A 275 11.89 7.88 -13.35
CA LEU A 275 12.45 7.83 -12.01
C LEU A 275 12.96 9.21 -11.61
N TYR A 276 12.58 9.66 -10.43
CA TYR A 276 13.01 10.90 -9.82
C TYR A 276 13.74 10.66 -8.50
N SER A 277 14.56 11.62 -8.10
CA SER A 277 15.10 11.74 -6.75
C SER A 277 15.36 13.22 -6.46
N SER A 278 16.09 13.51 -5.40
CA SER A 278 16.54 14.87 -5.09
C SER A 278 17.74 15.28 -5.93
N ASP A 279 18.01 16.57 -6.00
CA ASP A 279 19.16 17.16 -6.69
C ASP A 279 20.51 16.84 -6.03
N VAL A 280 20.51 16.48 -4.73
CA VAL A 280 21.69 16.03 -3.98
C VAL A 280 22.05 14.54 -4.17
N ILE A 281 21.36 13.84 -5.08
CA ILE A 281 21.66 12.44 -5.39
C ILE A 281 22.98 12.27 -6.16
N ASN A 282 23.84 11.35 -5.71
CA ASN A 282 25.06 10.97 -6.43
C ASN A 282 24.79 9.84 -7.45
N SER A 283 24.06 10.16 -8.52
CA SER A 283 23.66 9.18 -9.53
C SER A 283 24.71 8.93 -10.61
N ARG A 284 24.68 7.74 -11.24
CA ARG A 284 25.56 7.35 -12.36
C ARG A 284 24.74 6.85 -13.53
N LEU A 285 24.22 7.78 -14.33
CA LEU A 285 23.31 7.47 -15.42
C LEU A 285 23.97 6.63 -16.52
N ARG A 286 23.22 5.70 -17.11
CA ARG A 286 23.70 4.82 -18.18
C ARG A 286 23.00 5.15 -19.50
N LYS A 287 23.73 5.00 -20.61
CA LYS A 287 23.14 5.01 -21.96
C LYS A 287 22.56 3.62 -22.24
N ILE A 288 21.29 3.57 -22.64
CA ILE A 288 20.60 2.33 -23.00
C ILE A 288 19.89 2.46 -24.36
N PRO A 289 19.68 1.37 -25.09
CA PRO A 289 18.91 1.38 -26.34
C PRO A 289 17.47 1.86 -26.13
N LYS A 290 16.96 2.70 -27.04
CA LYS A 290 15.55 3.13 -27.04
C LYS A 290 14.63 2.00 -27.50
N ALA A 291 13.38 2.02 -27.05
CA ALA A 291 12.35 1.12 -27.59
C ALA A 291 12.09 1.44 -29.07
N PRO A 292 11.65 0.43 -29.87
CA PRO A 292 11.16 0.69 -31.22
C PRO A 292 10.03 1.72 -31.20
N SER A 293 10.03 2.67 -32.14
CA SER A 293 8.97 3.68 -32.26
C SER A 293 7.69 3.17 -32.92
N ARG A 294 7.74 2.01 -33.57
CA ARG A 294 6.58 1.39 -34.23
C ARG A 294 5.70 0.68 -33.20
N ILE A 295 4.38 0.83 -33.34
CA ILE A 295 3.41 0.05 -32.56
C ILE A 295 3.64 -1.44 -32.90
N PRO A 296 3.83 -2.31 -31.89
CA PRO A 296 3.94 -3.74 -32.12
C PRO A 296 2.73 -4.29 -32.91
N LYS A 297 2.98 -5.09 -33.94
CA LYS A 297 1.93 -5.91 -34.55
C LYS A 297 1.43 -6.91 -33.50
N GLU A 298 0.12 -7.02 -33.35
CA GLU A 298 -0.47 -8.10 -32.53
C GLU A 298 -0.46 -9.38 -33.37
N ILE A 299 0.10 -10.44 -32.80
CA ILE A 299 0.04 -11.78 -33.38
C ILE A 299 -1.06 -12.49 -32.59
N ASN A 300 -2.17 -12.83 -33.25
CA ASN A 300 -3.23 -13.62 -32.62
C ASN A 300 -2.70 -15.04 -32.38
N ALA A 301 -3.07 -15.66 -31.27
CA ALA A 301 -2.70 -17.05 -30.98
C ALA A 301 -3.30 -18.06 -31.98
N GLU A 302 -4.25 -17.63 -32.82
CA GLU A 302 -4.91 -18.42 -33.87
C GLU A 302 -4.18 -18.40 -35.23
N GLN A 303 -3.01 -17.78 -35.33
CA GLN A 303 -2.14 -17.81 -36.52
C GLN A 303 -0.83 -18.54 -36.24
#